data_AF-A0A511HNY5-F1
#
_entry.id   AF-A0A511HNY5-F1
#
_cell.length_a   1.000
_cell.length_b   1.000
_cell.length_c   1.000
_cell.angle_alpha   90.00
_cell.angle_beta   90.00
_cell.angle_gamma   90.00
#
_symmetry.space_group_name_H-M   'P 1'
#
loop_
_entity.id
_entity.type
_entity.pdbx_description
1 polymer ?
#
loop_
_entity_poly.entity_id
_entity_poly.type
_entity_poly.pdbx_seq_one_letter_code
_entity_poly.pdbx_strand_id
1 'polypeptide(L)'
;MKQTFAVLAALAVSTLVACGGIEAVEPQEELGQESSALVSCSTECTTGPSLSCWGTTCSASNNHYVQCDGNYQYCPTTPPPPLDCSLSREACVNVLGLACAPSGSTRKCCIEDMPTGNCQCMHNGQWMCTIPVEDP
;
A
#
# COMPACT_ATOMS: atom_id res chain seq x y z
N MET A 1 -15.24 59.99 22.43
CA MET A 1 -13.88 60.45 22.07
C MET A 1 -13.16 59.21 21.55
N LYS A 2 -12.79 59.02 20.28
CA LYS A 2 -12.21 59.89 19.23
C LYS A 2 -10.67 59.90 19.20
N GLN A 3 -10.13 58.81 18.62
CA GLN A 3 -8.92 58.69 17.78
C GLN A 3 -7.56 59.28 18.22
N THR A 4 -6.56 58.39 18.32
CA THR A 4 -5.11 58.62 18.06
C THR A 4 -4.51 57.27 17.60
N PHE A 5 -3.97 57.14 16.39
CA PHE A 5 -2.53 57.22 16.02
C PHE A 5 -1.65 56.05 16.55
N ALA A 6 -0.68 55.48 15.81
CA ALA A 6 -0.30 55.58 14.39
C ALA A 6 0.81 54.53 14.06
N VAL A 7 1.43 54.68 12.87
CA VAL A 7 2.76 54.18 12.44
C VAL A 7 2.82 52.84 11.69
N LEU A 8 3.36 52.96 10.47
CA LEU A 8 3.69 51.92 9.49
C LEU A 8 4.73 50.90 9.99
N ALA A 9 4.62 49.67 9.47
CA ALA A 9 5.77 48.79 9.23
C ALA A 9 5.60 48.13 7.85
N ALA A 10 6.35 48.60 6.85
CA ALA A 10 6.34 47.99 5.51
C ALA A 10 7.36 46.85 5.46
N LEU A 11 6.90 45.61 5.27
CA LEU A 11 7.74 44.45 4.99
C LEU A 11 7.43 43.91 3.60
N ALA A 12 8.09 44.50 2.60
CA ALA A 12 8.09 43.97 1.24
C ALA A 12 9.00 42.73 1.18
N VAL A 13 8.40 41.54 1.12
CA VAL A 13 9.11 40.28 0.85
C VAL A 13 8.79 39.84 -0.58
N SER A 14 9.54 40.38 -1.54
CA SER A 14 9.39 40.08 -2.96
C SER A 14 10.09 38.76 -3.33
N THR A 15 9.39 37.63 -3.24
CA THR A 15 9.88 36.33 -3.74
C THR A 15 9.14 35.92 -5.01
N LEU A 16 9.55 36.48 -6.14
CA LEU A 16 9.13 36.06 -7.49
C LEU A 16 9.84 34.77 -7.90
N VAL A 17 9.13 33.64 -7.99
CA VAL A 17 9.52 32.51 -8.85
C VAL A 17 8.30 31.81 -9.48
N ALA A 18 8.23 31.88 -10.81
CA ALA A 18 7.56 30.97 -11.76
C ALA A 18 6.03 30.76 -11.75
N CYS A 19 5.54 30.66 -12.99
CA CYS A 19 4.18 30.41 -13.47
C CYS A 19 3.47 29.15 -12.91
N GLY A 20 2.13 29.08 -12.95
CA GLY A 20 1.19 30.12 -13.41
C GLY A 20 -0.24 29.62 -13.70
N GLY A 21 -1.10 30.55 -14.11
CA GLY A 21 -2.55 30.36 -14.29
C GLY A 21 -3.32 31.51 -13.60
N ILE A 22 -4.39 32.02 -14.23
CA ILE A 22 -5.11 33.25 -13.81
C ILE A 22 -6.61 33.18 -14.21
N GLU A 23 -7.53 33.97 -13.65
CA GLU A 23 -7.38 34.99 -12.60
C GLU A 23 -7.74 34.42 -11.19
N ALA A 24 -8.79 34.77 -10.41
CA ALA A 24 -9.86 35.77 -10.53
C ALA A 24 -10.43 36.16 -9.14
N VAL A 25 -10.97 37.38 -9.05
CA VAL A 25 -12.08 37.88 -8.19
C VAL A 25 -12.22 37.35 -6.74
N GLU A 26 -12.01 38.28 -5.80
CA GLU A 26 -12.70 38.60 -4.52
C GLU A 26 -13.46 37.54 -3.65
N PRO A 27 -13.53 37.75 -2.32
CA PRO A 27 -13.67 36.65 -1.37
C PRO A 27 -15.09 36.07 -1.28
N GLN A 28 -15.17 34.74 -1.33
CA GLN A 28 -16.32 34.00 -0.84
C GLN A 28 -16.06 33.53 0.60
N GLU A 29 -17.02 33.78 1.49
CA GLU A 29 -17.08 33.13 2.82
C GLU A 29 -17.46 31.65 2.63
N GLU A 30 -16.49 30.83 2.22
CA GLU A 30 -16.72 29.40 2.03
C GLU A 30 -16.88 28.70 3.38
N LEU A 31 -18.10 28.22 3.61
CA LEU A 31 -18.49 27.35 4.73
C LEU A 31 -17.48 26.21 4.87
N GLY A 32 -17.11 25.85 6.10
CA GLY A 32 -16.02 24.92 6.38
C GLY A 32 -16.15 23.56 5.69
N GLN A 33 -15.59 23.44 4.48
CA GLN A 33 -15.46 22.19 3.76
C GLN A 33 -14.25 21.45 4.32
N GLU A 34 -14.48 20.62 5.35
CA GLU A 34 -13.56 19.56 5.75
C GLU A 34 -13.50 18.51 4.63
N SER A 35 -12.84 18.89 3.53
CA SER A 35 -12.55 18.02 2.39
C SER A 35 -11.42 17.08 2.79
N SER A 36 -11.75 16.10 3.64
CA SER A 36 -10.89 14.98 4.04
C SER A 36 -10.67 14.06 2.85
N ALA A 37 -9.93 14.54 1.85
CA ALA A 37 -9.52 13.77 0.69
C ALA A 37 -8.81 12.50 1.15
N LEU A 38 -9.26 11.35 0.65
CA LEU A 38 -8.69 10.05 1.01
C LEU A 38 -7.24 9.96 0.50
N VAL A 39 -6.29 10.09 1.42
CA VAL A 39 -4.87 9.93 1.16
C VAL A 39 -4.53 8.44 1.21
N SER A 40 -3.84 7.95 0.17
CA SER A 40 -3.26 6.61 0.14
C SER A 40 -1.76 6.66 0.37
N CYS A 41 -1.25 5.84 1.28
CA CYS A 41 0.18 5.62 1.43
C CYS A 41 0.50 4.16 1.17
N SER A 42 1.67 3.91 0.60
CA SER A 42 2.30 2.59 0.53
C SER A 42 3.72 2.65 1.09
N THR A 43 4.22 1.51 1.53
CA THR A 43 5.62 1.31 1.92
C THR A 43 6.10 -0.02 1.36
N GLU A 44 7.33 -0.05 0.87
CA GLU A 44 8.00 -1.30 0.50
C GLU A 44 8.66 -1.90 1.74
N CYS A 45 8.58 -3.22 1.87
CA CYS A 45 9.22 -3.97 2.94
C CYS A 45 10.36 -4.80 2.35
N THR A 46 11.58 -4.67 2.90
CA THR A 46 12.76 -5.51 2.55
C THR A 46 12.43 -7.01 2.63
N THR A 47 11.48 -7.35 3.49
CA THR A 47 11.00 -8.69 3.75
C THR A 47 9.48 -8.71 3.59
N GLY A 48 8.94 -9.66 2.82
CA GLY A 48 7.50 -9.82 2.64
C GLY A 48 6.88 -8.90 1.56
N PRO A 49 5.55 -8.74 1.54
CA PRO A 49 4.86 -7.87 0.60
C PRO A 49 5.00 -6.39 0.97
N SER A 50 4.78 -5.49 0.01
CA SER A 50 4.54 -4.08 0.29
C SER A 50 3.20 -3.90 1.03
N LEU A 51 3.15 -2.89 1.91
CA LEU A 51 1.94 -2.54 2.67
C LEU A 51 1.32 -1.27 2.10
N SER A 52 0.00 -1.17 2.16
CA SER A 52 -0.74 0.04 1.79
C SER A 52 -1.92 0.26 2.71
N CYS A 53 -2.33 1.52 2.84
CA CYS A 53 -3.58 1.91 3.49
C CYS A 53 -4.15 3.20 2.88
N TRP A 54 -5.41 3.46 3.20
CA TRP A 54 -6.16 4.64 2.80
C TRP A 54 -6.78 5.25 4.06
N GLY A 55 -6.79 6.57 4.17
CA GLY A 55 -7.34 7.29 5.31
C GLY A 55 -7.39 8.80 5.10
N THR A 56 -7.73 9.55 6.14
CA THR A 56 -7.71 11.03 6.14
C THR A 56 -6.34 11.59 6.49
N THR A 57 -5.61 10.86 7.33
CA THR A 57 -4.23 11.14 7.76
C THR A 57 -3.37 9.93 7.42
N CYS A 58 -2.12 10.16 7.01
CA CYS A 58 -1.33 9.14 6.33
C CYS A 58 0.18 9.34 6.61
N SER A 59 0.92 8.27 6.85
CA SER A 59 2.37 8.32 7.10
C SER A 59 3.04 6.98 6.78
N ALA A 60 4.15 7.02 6.07
CA ALA A 60 4.89 5.83 5.65
C ALA A 60 6.37 5.93 6.01
N SER A 61 6.98 4.80 6.34
CA SER A 61 8.41 4.66 6.59
C SER A 61 8.90 3.38 5.93
N ASN A 62 9.76 3.53 4.92
CA ASN A 62 10.28 2.44 4.10
C ASN A 62 10.92 1.36 4.97
N ASN A 63 10.55 0.10 4.74
CA ASN A 63 10.98 -1.08 5.50
C ASN A 63 10.53 -1.14 6.97
N HIS A 64 9.70 -0.21 7.45
CA HIS A 64 9.27 -0.14 8.84
C HIS A 64 7.74 -0.23 9.00
N TYR A 65 6.98 0.73 8.48
CA TYR A 65 5.52 0.76 8.65
C TYR A 65 4.80 1.63 7.62
N VAL A 66 3.50 1.43 7.50
CA VAL A 66 2.55 2.41 6.99
C VAL A 66 1.45 2.63 8.04
N GLN A 67 1.01 3.87 8.20
CA GLN A 67 -0.02 4.28 9.16
C GLN A 67 -1.07 5.11 8.42
N CYS A 68 -2.35 4.80 8.65
CA CYS A 68 -3.47 5.65 8.26
C CYS A 68 -4.42 5.82 9.44
N ASP A 69 -4.86 7.05 9.72
CA ASP A 69 -5.80 7.39 10.79
C ASP A 69 -5.43 6.79 12.16
N GLY A 70 -4.13 6.84 12.50
CA GLY A 70 -3.56 6.30 13.74
C GLY A 70 -3.38 4.78 13.77
N ASN A 71 -3.93 4.03 12.82
CA ASN A 71 -3.76 2.58 12.73
C ASN A 71 -2.45 2.23 12.00
N TYR A 72 -1.57 1.46 12.65
CA TYR A 72 -0.26 1.06 12.12
C TYR A 72 -0.27 -0.35 11.52
N GLN A 73 0.30 -0.50 10.34
CA GLN A 73 0.71 -1.79 9.76
C GLN A 73 2.23 -1.82 9.65
N TYR A 74 2.88 -2.77 10.32
CA TYR A 74 4.34 -2.90 10.34
C TYR A 74 4.84 -3.91 9.31
N CYS A 75 5.98 -3.62 8.68
CA CYS A 75 6.67 -4.57 7.81
C CYS A 75 7.09 -5.81 8.62
N PRO A 76 6.93 -7.04 8.08
CA PRO A 76 7.36 -8.25 8.77
C PRO A 76 8.89 -8.29 8.84
N THR A 77 9.44 -8.34 10.05
CA THR A 77 10.89 -8.25 10.29
C THR A 77 11.64 -9.56 10.01
N THR A 78 10.93 -10.69 9.99
CA THR A 78 11.49 -12.04 9.82
C THR A 78 11.10 -12.58 8.45
N PRO A 79 12.02 -13.15 7.65
CA PRO A 79 11.66 -13.78 6.38
C PRO A 79 10.70 -14.95 6.60
N PRO A 80 9.80 -15.23 5.62
CA PRO A 80 9.00 -16.44 5.67
C PRO A 80 9.92 -17.67 5.71
N PRO A 81 9.52 -18.76 6.39
CA PRO A 81 10.32 -19.98 6.40
C PRO A 81 10.51 -20.51 4.98
N PRO A 82 11.66 -21.14 4.67
CA PRO A 82 11.88 -21.76 3.38
C PRO A 82 10.83 -22.85 3.12
N LEU A 83 10.49 -23.03 1.84
CA LEU A 83 9.55 -24.07 1.44
C LEU A 83 10.22 -25.45 1.60
N ASP A 84 9.75 -26.23 2.57
CA ASP A 84 10.24 -27.59 2.80
C ASP A 84 9.47 -28.59 1.94
N CYS A 85 10.10 -29.05 0.85
CA CYS A 85 9.50 -30.01 -0.05
C CYS A 85 9.43 -31.44 0.50
N SER A 86 10.10 -31.73 1.61
CA SER A 86 9.92 -32.99 2.36
C SER A 86 8.50 -33.14 2.92
N LEU A 87 7.76 -32.04 3.01
CA LEU A 87 6.38 -32.01 3.51
C LEU A 87 5.39 -32.14 2.34
N SER A 88 4.77 -33.31 2.20
CA SER A 88 3.82 -33.62 1.13
C SER A 88 2.69 -32.58 0.96
N ARG A 89 2.25 -31.92 2.04
CA ARG A 89 1.24 -30.85 2.00
C ARG A 89 1.67 -29.60 1.21
N GLU A 90 2.97 -29.41 0.99
CA GLU A 90 3.52 -28.29 0.22
C GLU A 90 3.70 -28.63 -1.27
N ALA A 91 3.52 -29.91 -1.66
CA ALA A 91 3.55 -30.34 -3.05
C ALA A 91 2.35 -29.81 -3.83
N CYS A 92 2.56 -29.35 -5.06
CA CYS A 92 1.53 -28.69 -5.88
C CYS A 92 0.28 -29.56 -6.09
N VAL A 93 0.45 -30.88 -6.21
CA VAL A 93 -0.63 -31.88 -6.32
C VAL A 93 -1.58 -31.88 -5.11
N ASN A 94 -1.07 -31.58 -3.91
CA ASN A 94 -1.85 -31.54 -2.67
C ASN A 94 -2.38 -30.13 -2.33
N VAL A 95 -1.84 -29.09 -2.99
CA VAL A 95 -2.33 -27.70 -2.89
C VAL A 95 -3.45 -27.43 -3.89
N LEU A 96 -3.43 -28.09 -5.06
CA LEU A 96 -4.41 -27.93 -6.13
C LEU A 96 -5.86 -28.13 -5.62
N GLY A 97 -6.75 -27.20 -5.95
CA GLY A 97 -8.16 -27.26 -5.59
C GLY A 97 -8.48 -26.92 -4.13
N LEU A 98 -7.49 -26.80 -3.24
CA LEU A 98 -7.72 -26.35 -1.87
C LEU A 98 -8.21 -24.90 -1.83
N ALA A 99 -8.97 -24.55 -0.78
CA ALA A 99 -9.50 -23.21 -0.58
C ALA A 99 -8.38 -22.17 -0.38
N CYS A 100 -8.61 -20.94 -0.86
CA CYS A 100 -7.65 -19.85 -0.83
C CYS A 100 -8.34 -18.49 -0.70
N ALA A 101 -7.63 -17.52 -0.10
CA ALA A 101 -8.03 -16.12 -0.07
C ALA A 101 -6.81 -15.22 0.20
N PRO A 102 -6.82 -13.96 -0.27
CA PRO A 102 -7.74 -13.41 -1.26
C PRO A 102 -7.48 -13.95 -2.68
N SER A 103 -8.46 -13.85 -3.59
CA SER A 103 -8.25 -14.14 -5.01
C SER A 103 -7.16 -13.25 -5.61
N GLY A 104 -6.35 -13.80 -6.50
CA GLY A 104 -5.17 -13.17 -7.08
C GLY A 104 -3.87 -13.45 -6.33
N SER A 105 -3.92 -13.83 -5.04
CA SER A 105 -2.72 -14.25 -4.28
C SER A 105 -2.00 -15.42 -4.93
N THR A 106 -0.68 -15.47 -4.78
CA THR A 106 0.16 -16.57 -5.28
C THR A 106 0.95 -17.22 -4.16
N ARG A 107 1.32 -18.50 -4.33
CA ARG A 107 2.23 -19.22 -3.45
C ARG A 107 3.18 -20.12 -4.23
N LYS A 108 4.34 -20.42 -3.64
CA LYS A 108 5.19 -21.52 -4.09
C LYS A 108 4.63 -22.86 -3.62
N CYS A 109 4.96 -23.91 -4.37
CA CYS A 109 4.67 -25.31 -4.07
C CYS A 109 5.74 -26.21 -4.69
N CYS A 110 5.81 -27.46 -4.25
CA CYS A 110 6.86 -28.39 -4.68
C CYS A 110 6.40 -29.32 -5.81
N ILE A 111 7.31 -29.61 -6.73
CA ILE A 111 7.17 -30.58 -7.82
C ILE A 111 8.39 -31.50 -7.72
N GLU A 112 8.18 -32.80 -7.50
CA GLU A 112 9.27 -33.80 -7.40
C GLU A 112 10.42 -33.34 -6.50
N ASP A 113 10.08 -33.03 -5.23
CA ASP A 113 10.96 -32.48 -4.20
C ASP A 113 11.64 -31.12 -4.49
N MET A 114 11.35 -30.48 -5.64
CA MET A 114 11.90 -29.17 -6.02
C MET A 114 10.91 -28.01 -5.80
N PRO A 115 11.34 -26.86 -5.25
CA PRO A 115 10.48 -25.70 -5.00
C PRO A 115 10.23 -24.82 -6.25
N THR A 116 10.14 -25.45 -7.42
CA THR A 116 9.96 -24.81 -8.73
C THR A 116 8.50 -24.40 -9.01
N GLY A 117 7.55 -25.09 -8.39
CA GLY A 117 6.11 -24.95 -8.61
C GLY A 117 5.49 -23.67 -8.06
N ASN A 118 4.35 -23.30 -8.65
CA ASN A 118 3.62 -22.08 -8.33
C ASN A 118 2.11 -22.37 -8.39
N CYS A 119 1.35 -21.81 -7.44
CA CYS A 119 -0.11 -21.76 -7.47
C CYS A 119 -0.61 -20.32 -7.41
N GLN A 120 -1.74 -20.06 -8.07
CA GLN A 120 -2.51 -18.81 -7.97
C GLN A 120 -3.89 -19.10 -7.38
N CYS A 121 -4.37 -18.20 -6.52
CA CYS A 121 -5.71 -18.25 -5.96
C CYS A 121 -6.71 -17.68 -6.96
N MET A 122 -7.62 -18.51 -7.46
CA MET A 122 -8.56 -18.14 -8.51
C MET A 122 -9.78 -17.38 -7.96
N HIS A 123 -10.59 -16.79 -8.84
CA HIS A 123 -11.80 -16.04 -8.46
C HIS A 123 -12.91 -16.92 -7.83
N ASN A 124 -12.84 -18.25 -7.97
CA ASN A 124 -13.71 -19.20 -7.27
C ASN A 124 -13.21 -19.56 -5.86
N GLY A 125 -12.12 -18.94 -5.37
CA GLY A 125 -11.57 -19.22 -4.05
C GLY A 125 -10.81 -20.54 -3.94
N GLN A 126 -10.30 -21.10 -5.05
CA GLN A 126 -9.48 -22.32 -5.07
C GLN A 126 -8.08 -22.07 -5.65
N TRP A 127 -7.07 -22.79 -5.16
CA TRP A 127 -5.73 -22.78 -5.74
C TRP A 127 -5.69 -23.53 -7.07
N MET A 128 -5.19 -22.88 -8.11
CA MET A 128 -4.80 -23.51 -9.38
C MET A 128 -3.27 -23.49 -9.50
N CYS A 129 -2.67 -24.66 -9.73
CA CYS A 129 -1.22 -24.85 -9.69
C CYS A 129 -0.68 -25.34 -11.04
N THR A 130 0.48 -24.84 -11.46
CA THR A 130 1.19 -25.40 -12.61
C THR A 130 1.93 -26.67 -12.18
N ILE A 131 1.45 -27.81 -12.65
CA ILE A 131 2.01 -29.15 -12.41
C ILE A 131 2.41 -29.69 -13.79
N PRO A 132 3.60 -30.31 -13.96
CA PRO A 132 3.91 -31.00 -15.21
C PRO A 132 2.91 -32.13 -15.43
N VAL A 133 2.50 -32.35 -16.67
CA VAL A 133 1.77 -33.56 -17.04
C VAL A 133 2.78 -34.69 -17.12
N GLU A 134 2.61 -35.72 -16.30
CA GLU A 134 3.36 -36.99 -16.44
C GLU A 134 2.95 -37.64 -17.77
N ASP A 135 3.91 -37.83 -18.68
CA ASP A 135 3.69 -38.54 -19.94
C ASP A 135 3.72 -40.07 -19.66
N PRO A 136 2.78 -40.86 -20.20
CA PRO A 136 2.45 -42.21 -19.70
C PRO A 136 3.31 -43.39 -20.22
#